data_AF-A0AAD7DHY9-F1
#
_entry.id   AF-A0AAD7DHY9-F1
#
_cell.length_a   1.000
_cell.length_b   1.000
_cell.length_c   1.000
_cell.angle_alpha   90.00
_cell.angle_beta   90.00
_cell.angle_gamma   90.00
#
_symmetry.space_group_name_H-M   'P 1'
#
loop_
_entity.id
_entity.type
_entity.pdbx_description
1 polymer ?
#
loop_
_entity_poly.entity_id
_entity_poly.type
_entity_poly.pdbx_seq_one_letter_code
_entity_poly.pdbx_strand_id
1 'polypeptide(L)'
;RLCELTKLGMSGVAYKLRNKIPKALNTRSEAIHRTLVAYNEAGAALTLPQLHLTFYEVIHNTSLAEFDLLRETRQDIQQQAWTQPARREAGVLYYGIKCAKEEIRRLNVEITRLIRFLVDKHVDYYHAIAATLLTDPPVTEELQQCWIHASCTSGAICKRLVATARLVGLSSSI
;
A
#
# COMPACT_ATOMS: atom_id res chain seq x y z
N ARG A 1 -5.88 -12.81 24.50
CA ARG A 1 -5.77 -13.33 23.11
C ARG A 1 -5.85 -12.24 22.03
N LEU A 2 -6.77 -11.26 22.13
CA LEU A 2 -6.80 -10.09 21.23
C LEU A 2 -5.46 -9.32 21.20
N CYS A 3 -4.84 -9.17 22.37
CA CYS A 3 -3.53 -8.51 22.51
C CYS A 3 -2.36 -9.27 21.83
N GLU A 4 -2.42 -10.60 21.74
CA GLU A 4 -1.44 -11.41 20.99
C GLU A 4 -1.62 -11.28 19.48
N LEU A 5 -2.87 -11.07 19.03
CA LEU A 5 -3.20 -10.85 17.62
C LEU A 5 -2.71 -9.50 17.11
N THR A 6 -2.70 -8.48 17.97
CA THR A 6 -2.13 -7.17 17.66
C THR A 6 -0.61 -7.25 17.50
N LYS A 7 0.07 -8.05 18.34
CA LYS A 7 1.53 -8.26 18.25
C LYS A 7 1.98 -8.91 16.93
N LEU A 8 1.10 -9.69 16.29
CA LEU A 8 1.35 -10.32 14.99
C LEU A 8 0.83 -9.49 13.80
N GLY A 9 0.32 -8.27 14.01
CA GLY A 9 -0.21 -7.42 12.94
C GLY A 9 -1.47 -7.97 12.26
N MET A 10 -2.19 -8.91 12.88
CA MET A 10 -3.34 -9.62 12.28
C MET A 10 -4.71 -9.10 12.75
N SER A 11 -4.77 -7.92 13.37
CA SER A 11 -6.04 -7.27 13.73
C SER A 11 -6.79 -6.83 12.47
N GLY A 12 -7.83 -7.58 12.09
CA GLY A 12 -8.65 -7.32 10.89
C GLY A 12 -8.72 -8.50 9.92
N VAL A 13 -7.91 -9.53 10.10
CA VAL A 13 -7.89 -10.72 9.23
C VAL A 13 -8.99 -11.70 9.63
N ALA A 14 -9.76 -12.24 8.68
CA ALA A 14 -10.82 -13.22 8.96
C ALA A 14 -10.26 -14.52 9.59
N TYR A 15 -11.04 -15.19 10.45
CA TYR A 15 -10.58 -16.36 11.23
C TYR A 15 -9.91 -17.46 10.38
N LYS A 16 -10.45 -17.75 9.18
CA LYS A 16 -9.88 -18.74 8.26
C LYS A 16 -8.47 -18.36 7.77
N LEU A 17 -8.24 -17.09 7.47
CA LEU A 17 -6.93 -16.57 7.05
C LEU A 17 -5.91 -16.60 8.22
N ARG A 18 -6.36 -16.36 9.45
CA ARG A 18 -5.49 -16.45 10.65
C ARG A 18 -4.91 -17.85 10.88
N ASN A 19 -5.59 -18.90 10.43
CA ASN A 19 -5.06 -20.27 10.52
C ASN A 19 -4.16 -20.63 9.33
N LYS A 20 -4.43 -20.05 8.16
CA LYS A 20 -3.68 -20.34 6.93
C LYS A 20 -2.33 -19.62 6.88
N ILE A 21 -2.26 -18.38 7.36
CA ILE A 21 -1.03 -17.56 7.33
C ILE A 21 0.09 -18.23 8.14
N PRO A 22 -0.08 -18.60 9.43
CA PRO A 22 0.97 -19.26 10.20
C PRO A 22 1.36 -20.61 9.58
N LYS A 23 0.41 -21.39 9.07
CA LYS A 23 0.70 -22.66 8.41
C LYS A 23 1.55 -22.48 7.15
N ALA A 24 1.22 -21.48 6.32
CA ALA A 24 2.00 -21.14 5.14
C ALA A 24 3.40 -20.64 5.50
N LEU A 25 3.53 -19.80 6.54
CA LEU A 25 4.82 -19.33 7.04
C LEU A 25 5.69 -20.48 7.57
N ASN A 26 5.13 -21.39 8.36
CA ASN A 26 5.85 -22.58 8.84
C ASN A 26 6.30 -23.47 7.68
N THR A 27 5.41 -23.75 6.72
CA THR A 27 5.72 -24.56 5.53
C THR A 27 6.86 -23.91 4.72
N ARG A 28 6.82 -22.59 4.56
CA ARG A 28 7.88 -21.83 3.89
C ARG A 28 9.19 -21.88 4.67
N SER A 29 9.16 -21.73 5.99
CA SER A 29 10.36 -21.82 6.85
C SER A 29 11.02 -23.19 6.74
N GLU A 30 10.22 -24.27 6.80
CA GLU A 30 10.71 -25.64 6.60
C GLU A 30 11.32 -25.84 5.22
N ALA A 31 10.69 -25.29 4.17
CA ALA A 31 11.23 -25.34 2.82
C ALA A 31 12.60 -24.64 2.74
N ILE A 32 12.74 -23.44 3.33
CA ILE A 32 14.01 -22.70 3.37
C ILE A 32 15.08 -23.51 4.10
N HIS A 33 14.76 -24.12 5.25
CA HIS A 33 15.70 -24.98 5.97
C HIS A 33 16.17 -26.16 5.11
N ARG A 34 15.25 -26.86 4.45
CA ARG A 34 15.60 -28.01 3.58
C ARG A 34 16.46 -27.59 2.41
N THR A 35 16.11 -26.48 1.74
CA THR A 35 16.91 -25.94 0.64
C THR A 35 18.30 -25.53 1.10
N LEU A 36 18.43 -24.93 2.28
CA LEU A 36 19.73 -24.55 2.85
C LEU A 36 20.62 -25.76 3.13
N VAL A 37 20.04 -26.83 3.70
CA VAL A 37 20.77 -28.08 3.94
C VAL A 37 21.24 -28.69 2.62
N ALA A 38 20.34 -28.83 1.65
CA ALA A 38 20.68 -29.38 0.34
C ALA A 38 21.74 -28.54 -0.40
N TYR A 39 21.68 -27.21 -0.27
CA TYR A 39 22.68 -26.30 -0.82
C TYR A 39 24.05 -26.49 -0.16
N ASN A 40 24.11 -26.51 1.17
CA ASN A 40 25.37 -26.70 1.91
C ASN A 40 25.98 -28.08 1.64
N GLU A 41 25.17 -29.14 1.52
CA GLU A 41 25.60 -30.49 1.14
C GLU A 41 26.16 -30.53 -0.30
N ALA A 42 25.45 -29.91 -1.25
CA ALA A 42 25.92 -29.83 -2.63
C ALA A 42 27.21 -29.00 -2.76
N GLY A 43 27.31 -27.88 -2.03
CA GLY A 43 28.52 -27.06 -1.96
C GLY A 43 29.72 -27.81 -1.37
N ALA A 44 29.50 -28.67 -0.37
CA ALA A 44 30.57 -29.51 0.19
C ALA A 44 31.10 -30.56 -0.80
N ALA A 45 30.28 -30.99 -1.76
CA ALA A 45 30.69 -31.90 -2.82
C ALA A 45 31.49 -31.19 -3.94
N LEU A 46 31.40 -29.87 -4.04
CA LEU A 46 32.15 -29.06 -4.99
C LEU A 46 33.47 -28.62 -4.33
N THR A 47 34.60 -28.86 -4.98
CA THR A 47 35.96 -28.52 -4.49
C THR A 47 36.27 -27.01 -4.52
N LEU A 48 35.23 -26.17 -4.47
CA LEU A 48 35.34 -24.72 -4.44
C LEU A 48 35.18 -24.24 -2.98
N PRO A 49 35.84 -23.14 -2.58
CA PRO A 49 35.69 -22.55 -1.25
C PRO A 49 34.31 -21.88 -1.14
N GLN A 50 33.23 -22.67 -1.13
CA GLN A 50 31.88 -22.16 -1.09
C GLN A 50 31.43 -21.89 0.35
N LEU A 51 30.85 -20.71 0.52
CA LEU A 51 30.38 -20.11 1.76
C LEU A 51 29.30 -21.01 2.39
N HIS A 52 29.60 -21.66 3.51
CA HIS A 52 28.61 -22.39 4.30
C HIS A 52 27.61 -21.38 4.90
N LEU A 53 26.39 -21.35 4.36
CA LEU A 53 25.36 -20.39 4.78
C LEU A 53 24.61 -20.90 6.01
N THR A 54 24.49 -20.05 7.02
CA THR A 54 23.66 -20.32 8.20
C THR A 54 22.24 -19.81 8.01
N PHE A 55 21.29 -20.43 8.71
CA PHE A 55 19.89 -20.00 8.66
C PHE A 55 19.69 -18.56 9.13
N TYR A 56 20.52 -18.09 10.08
CA TYR A 56 20.51 -16.70 10.55
C TYR A 56 20.89 -15.72 9.42
N GLU A 57 21.95 -16.01 8.67
CA GLU A 57 22.37 -15.21 7.52
C GLU A 57 21.31 -15.21 6.43
N VAL A 58 20.66 -16.35 6.19
CA VAL A 58 19.54 -16.45 5.25
C VAL A 58 18.35 -15.59 5.70
N ILE A 59 17.94 -15.64 6.97
CA ILE A 59 16.86 -14.78 7.48
C ILE A 59 17.23 -13.29 7.35
N HIS A 60 18.47 -12.94 7.67
CA HIS A 60 18.93 -11.55 7.60
C HIS A 60 18.88 -11.02 6.15
N ASN A 61 19.23 -11.88 5.19
CA ASN A 61 19.29 -11.56 3.77
C ASN A 61 17.97 -11.79 3.01
N THR A 62 17.02 -12.59 3.50
CA THR A 62 15.72 -12.87 2.83
C THR A 62 14.73 -11.70 2.85
N SER A 63 15.06 -10.63 3.57
CA SER A 63 14.38 -9.33 3.42
C SER A 63 14.74 -8.62 2.11
N LEU A 64 15.76 -9.08 1.39
CA LEU A 64 15.97 -8.75 -0.02
C LEU A 64 14.93 -9.54 -0.81
N ALA A 65 14.00 -8.82 -1.45
CA ALA A 65 12.88 -9.36 -2.21
C ALA A 65 13.27 -10.62 -3.01
N GLU A 66 12.85 -11.77 -2.48
CA GLU A 66 12.91 -13.09 -3.10
C GLU A 66 14.25 -13.47 -3.75
N PHE A 67 15.20 -13.89 -2.91
CA PHE A 67 16.15 -14.96 -3.22
C PHE A 67 17.01 -14.83 -4.51
N ASP A 68 17.56 -13.65 -4.78
CA ASP A 68 18.66 -13.51 -5.76
C ASP A 68 19.97 -14.17 -5.28
N LEU A 69 20.04 -14.55 -3.99
CA LEU A 69 21.16 -15.23 -3.33
C LEU A 69 21.46 -16.62 -3.92
N LEU A 70 20.46 -17.28 -4.53
CA LEU A 70 20.59 -18.60 -5.17
C LEU A 70 20.80 -18.52 -6.69
N ARG A 71 20.86 -17.32 -7.28
CA ARG A 71 21.21 -17.15 -8.69
C ARG A 71 22.71 -16.98 -8.79
N GLU A 72 23.45 -18.08 -8.87
CA GLU A 72 24.91 -18.15 -9.08
C GLU A 72 25.43 -17.40 -10.33
N THR A 73 24.55 -16.77 -11.13
CA THR A 73 24.86 -16.19 -12.44
C THR A 73 24.82 -14.66 -12.49
N ARG A 74 24.55 -13.97 -11.39
CA ARG A 74 24.67 -12.50 -11.31
C ARG A 74 25.65 -12.11 -10.22
N GLN A 75 26.38 -11.01 -10.44
CA GLN A 75 27.36 -10.44 -9.52
C GLN A 75 26.93 -10.57 -8.06
N ASP A 76 27.85 -10.95 -7.18
CA ASP A 76 27.59 -11.01 -5.76
C ASP A 76 27.15 -9.63 -5.23
N ILE A 77 25.84 -9.48 -5.03
CA ILE A 77 25.25 -8.24 -4.54
C ILE A 77 25.41 -8.10 -3.03
N GLN A 78 25.82 -9.15 -2.30
CA GLN A 78 25.93 -9.09 -0.84
C GLN A 78 26.92 -8.02 -0.38
N GLN A 79 27.96 -7.77 -1.18
CA GLN A 79 28.97 -6.74 -0.89
C GLN A 79 28.54 -5.32 -1.26
N GLN A 80 27.37 -5.15 -1.90
CA GLN A 80 26.92 -3.83 -2.31
C GLN A 80 26.52 -2.97 -1.12
N ALA A 81 26.77 -1.67 -1.24
CA ALA A 81 26.46 -0.74 -0.16
C ALA A 81 24.97 -0.76 0.26
N TRP A 82 24.06 -1.03 -0.68
CA TRP A 82 22.61 -1.00 -0.46
C TRP A 82 22.03 -2.30 0.09
N THR A 83 22.79 -3.40 0.20
CA THR A 83 22.31 -4.64 0.85
C THR A 83 22.43 -4.59 2.38
N GLN A 84 23.28 -3.70 2.90
CA GLN A 84 23.44 -3.50 4.35
C GLN A 84 22.10 -3.08 5.01
N PRO A 85 21.63 -3.80 6.05
CA PRO A 85 20.31 -3.56 6.67
C PRO A 85 20.09 -2.11 7.10
N ALA A 86 21.07 -1.51 7.80
CA ALA A 86 20.97 -0.13 8.26
C ALA A 86 20.81 0.87 7.10
N ARG A 87 21.48 0.63 5.97
CA ARG A 87 21.39 1.47 4.77
C ARG A 87 20.05 1.27 4.04
N ARG A 88 19.47 0.07 4.11
CA ARG A 88 18.12 -0.20 3.59
C ARG A 88 17.06 0.49 4.41
N GLU A 89 17.11 0.39 5.73
CA GLU A 89 16.20 1.11 6.62
C GLU A 89 16.29 2.61 6.38
N ALA A 90 17.50 3.16 6.28
CA ALA A 90 17.70 4.56 5.92
C ALA A 90 17.13 4.89 4.53
N GLY A 91 17.30 4.01 3.54
CA GLY A 91 16.74 4.15 2.20
C GLY A 91 15.21 4.18 2.21
N VAL A 92 14.56 3.24 2.90
CA VAL A 92 13.10 3.18 3.06
C VAL A 92 12.57 4.46 3.70
N LEU A 93 13.21 4.94 4.77
CA LEU A 93 12.84 6.20 5.42
C LEU A 93 13.02 7.39 4.46
N TYR A 94 14.16 7.47 3.79
CA TYR A 94 14.47 8.56 2.85
C TYR A 94 13.47 8.63 1.70
N TYR A 95 13.18 7.48 1.07
CA TYR A 95 12.20 7.41 -0.01
C TYR A 95 10.78 7.63 0.50
N GLY A 96 10.45 7.15 1.71
CA GLY A 96 9.19 7.47 2.38
C GLY A 96 8.99 8.97 2.54
N ILE A 97 10.01 9.70 2.99
CA ILE A 97 9.98 11.17 3.11
C ILE A 97 9.85 11.84 1.73
N LYS A 98 10.59 11.36 0.72
CA LYS A 98 10.47 11.89 -0.65
C LYS A 98 9.06 11.70 -1.21
N CYS A 99 8.51 10.50 -1.08
CA CYS A 99 7.16 10.17 -1.52
C CYS A 99 6.12 11.01 -0.77
N ALA A 100 6.27 11.18 0.56
CA ALA A 100 5.35 12.02 1.34
C ALA A 100 5.33 13.48 0.85
N LYS A 101 6.50 14.05 0.53
CA LYS A 101 6.60 15.42 -0.02
C LYS A 101 5.92 15.54 -1.39
N GLU A 102 6.08 14.52 -2.24
CA GLU A 102 5.42 14.50 -3.55
C GLU A 102 3.91 14.31 -3.41
N GLU A 103 3.48 13.44 -2.51
CA GLU A 103 2.07 13.19 -2.25
C GLU A 103 1.34 14.44 -1.75
N ILE A 104 1.99 15.25 -0.90
CA ILE A 104 1.45 16.56 -0.48
C ILE A 104 1.19 17.46 -1.70
N ARG A 105 2.11 17.52 -2.67
CA ARG A 105 1.92 18.32 -3.89
C ARG A 105 0.77 17.79 -4.74
N ARG A 106 0.67 16.47 -4.89
CA ARG A 106 -0.41 15.81 -5.64
C ARG A 106 -1.77 16.06 -4.99
N LEU A 107 -1.86 15.90 -3.67
CA LEU A 107 -3.08 16.13 -2.90
C LEU A 107 -3.57 17.57 -3.03
N ASN A 108 -2.69 18.56 -3.07
CA ASN A 108 -3.10 19.95 -3.31
C ASN A 108 -3.85 20.12 -4.64
N VAL A 109 -3.38 19.47 -5.71
CA VAL A 109 -4.06 19.51 -7.01
C VAL A 109 -5.36 18.70 -6.97
N GLU A 110 -5.32 17.52 -6.38
CA GLU A 110 -6.43 16.57 -6.40
C GLU A 110 -7.60 17.03 -5.53
N ILE A 111 -7.33 17.63 -4.37
CA ILE A 111 -8.37 18.20 -3.51
C ILE A 111 -9.15 19.28 -4.27
N THR A 112 -8.45 20.21 -4.94
CA THR A 112 -9.11 21.27 -5.72
C THR A 112 -9.92 20.69 -6.88
N ARG A 113 -9.38 19.69 -7.59
CA ARG A 113 -10.09 19.01 -8.69
C ARG A 113 -11.35 18.32 -8.20
N LEU A 114 -11.27 17.61 -7.08
CA LEU A 114 -12.39 16.88 -6.53
C LEU A 114 -13.48 17.83 -6.03
N ILE A 115 -13.13 18.95 -5.38
CA ILE A 115 -14.10 19.98 -5.00
C ILE A 115 -14.78 20.55 -6.24
N ARG A 116 -14.02 20.90 -7.28
CA ARG A 116 -14.59 21.40 -8.54
C ARG A 116 -15.55 20.40 -9.16
N PHE A 117 -15.14 19.15 -9.29
CA PHE A 117 -16.00 18.07 -9.80
C PHE A 117 -17.33 17.96 -9.03
N LEU A 118 -17.30 18.08 -7.69
CA LEU A 118 -18.51 18.02 -6.87
C LEU A 118 -19.42 19.24 -7.08
N VAL A 119 -18.84 20.43 -7.27
CA VAL A 119 -19.60 21.65 -7.60
C VAL A 119 -20.22 21.56 -8.99
N ASP A 120 -19.44 21.15 -9.99
CA ASP A 120 -19.90 21.01 -11.38
C ASP A 120 -21.05 19.99 -11.45
N LYS A 121 -20.90 18.84 -10.79
CA LYS A 121 -21.97 17.84 -10.67
C LYS A 121 -23.24 18.41 -10.04
N HIS A 122 -23.13 19.28 -9.04
CA HIS A 122 -24.28 19.93 -8.43
C HIS A 122 -24.97 20.89 -9.40
N VAL A 123 -24.19 21.63 -10.19
CA VAL A 123 -24.71 22.55 -11.22
C VAL A 123 -25.37 21.77 -12.36
N ASP A 124 -24.81 20.64 -12.77
CA ASP A 124 -25.38 19.75 -13.79
C ASP A 124 -26.76 19.23 -13.39
N TYR A 125 -26.94 18.78 -12.14
CA TYR A 125 -28.25 18.39 -11.64
C TYR A 125 -29.25 19.55 -11.67
N TYR A 126 -28.82 20.74 -11.26
CA TYR A 126 -29.68 21.92 -11.26
C TYR A 126 -30.17 22.25 -12.68
N HIS A 127 -29.27 22.22 -13.67
CA HIS A 127 -29.63 22.43 -15.07
C HIS A 127 -30.53 21.33 -15.63
N ALA A 128 -30.23 20.05 -15.33
CA ALA A 128 -31.04 18.93 -15.79
C ALA A 128 -32.46 19.00 -15.25
N ILE A 129 -32.62 19.25 -13.94
CA ILE A 129 -33.93 19.41 -13.29
C ILE A 129 -34.70 20.57 -13.93
N ALA A 130 -34.05 21.72 -14.14
CA ALA A 130 -34.70 22.88 -14.76
C ALA A 130 -35.15 22.59 -16.20
N ALA A 131 -34.36 21.83 -16.97
CA ALA A 131 -34.68 21.47 -18.35
C ALA A 131 -35.83 20.44 -18.46
N THR A 132 -35.93 19.51 -17.52
CA THR A 132 -36.95 18.46 -17.54
C THR A 132 -38.26 18.87 -16.86
N LEU A 133 -38.25 19.91 -16.02
CA LEU A 133 -39.38 20.30 -15.16
C LEU A 133 -40.72 20.44 -15.90
N LEU A 134 -40.71 21.01 -17.10
CA LEU A 134 -41.92 21.23 -17.91
C LEU A 134 -42.18 20.10 -18.91
N THR A 135 -41.17 19.28 -19.20
CA THR A 135 -41.18 18.32 -20.31
C THR A 135 -41.50 16.90 -19.82
N ASP A 136 -40.93 16.50 -18.67
CA ASP A 136 -41.04 15.17 -18.09
C ASP A 136 -40.99 15.25 -16.54
N PRO A 137 -42.16 15.41 -15.89
CA PRO A 137 -42.23 15.52 -14.44
C PRO A 137 -41.74 14.27 -13.68
N PRO A 138 -42.03 13.01 -14.12
CA PRO A 138 -41.45 11.82 -13.50
C PRO A 138 -39.92 11.80 -13.49
N VAL A 139 -39.28 12.11 -14.62
CA VAL A 139 -37.80 12.17 -14.68
C VAL A 139 -37.25 13.27 -13.77
N THR A 140 -37.97 14.39 -13.68
CA THR A 140 -37.57 15.50 -12.80
C THR A 140 -37.58 15.08 -11.32
N GLU A 141 -38.59 14.34 -10.88
CA GLU A 141 -38.66 13.82 -9.50
C GLU A 141 -37.49 12.88 -9.20
N GLU A 142 -37.18 11.95 -10.11
CA GLU A 142 -36.03 11.05 -9.96
C GLU A 142 -34.69 11.80 -9.90
N LEU A 143 -34.52 12.82 -10.74
CA LEU A 143 -33.33 13.68 -10.72
C LEU A 143 -33.22 14.46 -9.40
N GLN A 144 -34.32 14.94 -8.84
CA GLN A 144 -34.33 15.62 -7.54
C GLN A 144 -33.93 14.67 -6.41
N GLN A 145 -34.44 13.44 -6.40
CA GLN A 145 -34.07 12.43 -5.41
C GLN A 145 -32.58 12.06 -5.50
N CYS A 146 -32.08 11.85 -6.72
CA CYS A 146 -30.67 11.60 -6.98
C CYS A 146 -29.79 12.78 -6.53
N TRP A 147 -30.22 14.02 -6.81
CA TRP A 147 -29.51 15.24 -6.41
C TRP A 147 -29.44 15.40 -4.89
N ILE A 148 -30.52 15.12 -4.15
CA ILE A 148 -30.55 15.17 -2.68
C ILE A 148 -29.54 14.15 -2.11
N HIS A 149 -29.58 12.91 -2.59
CA HIS A 149 -28.66 11.87 -2.14
C HIS A 149 -27.19 12.23 -2.44
N ALA A 150 -26.92 12.69 -3.66
CA ALA A 150 -25.60 13.12 -4.08
C ALA A 150 -25.11 14.33 -3.27
N SER A 151 -25.98 15.29 -2.95
CA SER A 151 -25.64 16.51 -2.21
C SER A 151 -25.25 16.22 -0.76
N CYS A 152 -25.97 15.31 -0.08
CA CYS A 152 -25.60 14.86 1.26
C CYS A 152 -24.19 14.24 1.29
N THR A 153 -23.91 13.38 0.33
CA THR A 153 -22.61 12.69 0.20
C THR A 153 -21.50 13.68 -0.15
N SER A 154 -21.74 14.55 -1.13
CA SER A 154 -20.80 15.58 -1.58
C SER A 154 -20.49 16.57 -0.46
N GLY A 155 -21.49 16.98 0.33
CA GLY A 155 -21.30 17.85 1.49
C GLY A 155 -20.41 17.23 2.56
N ALA A 156 -20.56 15.93 2.85
CA ALA A 156 -19.68 15.22 3.78
C ALA A 156 -18.24 15.10 3.25
N ILE A 157 -18.07 14.82 1.95
CA ILE A 157 -16.77 14.74 1.29
C ILE A 157 -16.08 16.12 1.31
N CYS A 158 -16.76 17.18 0.89
CA CYS A 158 -16.21 18.54 0.89
C CYS A 158 -15.75 18.96 2.29
N LYS A 159 -16.53 18.69 3.34
CA LYS A 159 -16.11 18.99 4.73
C LYS A 159 -14.79 18.31 5.10
N ARG A 160 -14.62 17.04 4.72
CA ARG A 160 -13.38 16.27 4.97
C ARG A 160 -12.22 16.80 4.14
N LEU A 161 -12.44 17.13 2.87
CA LEU A 161 -11.42 17.69 1.98
C LEU A 161 -10.92 19.04 2.48
N VAL A 162 -11.83 19.93 2.90
CA VAL A 162 -11.49 21.23 3.49
C VAL A 162 -10.71 21.05 4.80
N ALA A 163 -11.11 20.10 5.65
CA ALA A 163 -10.35 19.80 6.86
C ALA A 163 -8.94 19.27 6.56
N THR A 164 -8.80 18.47 5.49
CA THR A 164 -7.52 17.89 5.07
C THR A 164 -6.61 18.98 4.50
N ALA A 165 -7.15 19.90 3.69
CA ALA A 165 -6.38 21.02 3.13
C ALA A 165 -5.83 22.00 4.19
N ARG A 166 -6.38 21.99 5.40
CA ARG A 166 -5.89 22.79 6.54
C ARG A 166 -4.70 22.15 7.27
N LEU A 167 -4.32 20.92 6.93
CA LEU A 167 -3.18 20.26 7.55
C LEU A 167 -1.86 20.92 7.11
N VAL A 168 -0.85 20.86 7.99
CA VAL A 168 0.47 21.46 7.76
C VAL A 168 1.09 20.89 6.48
N GLY A 169 1.47 21.78 5.56
CA GLY A 169 2.10 21.44 4.29
C GLY A 169 1.15 21.36 3.10
N LEU A 170 -0.17 21.28 3.33
CA LEU A 170 -1.17 21.44 2.28
C LEU A 170 -1.51 22.93 2.11
N SER A 171 -1.84 23.34 0.88
CA SER A 171 -2.20 24.73 0.60
C SER A 171 -3.54 25.05 1.25
N SER A 172 -3.57 26.10 2.06
CA SER A 172 -4.79 26.63 2.69
C SER A 172 -5.69 27.39 1.70
N SER A 173 -5.30 27.51 0.44
CA SER A 173 -6.07 28.19 -0.61
C SER A 173 -7.15 27.27 -1.18
N ILE A 174 -8.19 26.99 -0.39
CA ILE A 174 -9.47 26.48 -0.90
C ILE A 174 -10.55 27.50 -0.55
#